data_AF-A0A7X5WVZ8-F1
#
_entry.id   AF-A0A7X5WVZ8-F1
#
_cell.length_a   1.000
_cell.length_b   1.000
_cell.length_c   1.000
_cell.angle_alpha   90.00
_cell.angle_beta   90.00
_cell.angle_gamma   90.00
#
_symmetry.space_group_name_H-M   'P 1'
#
loop_
_entity.id
_entity.type
_entity.pdbx_description
1 polymer ?
#
loop_
_entity_poly.entity_id
_entity_poly.type
_entity_poly.pdbx_seq_one_letter_code
_entity_poly.pdbx_strand_id
1 'polypeptide(L)'
;MTSSWDRRLTVLRFLIAGYAAVWCVVRAPHLLDTVDLAARRFDPVGPLWFLGSPLPGAVVVGLVVATPALLLAVAAGWRLRLTAP
;
A
#
# COMPACT_ATOMS: atom_id res chain seq x y z
N MET A 1 -21.51 10.84 -22.81
CA MET A 1 -21.58 11.80 -21.69
C MET A 1 -21.36 11.03 -20.40
N THR A 2 -20.20 11.14 -19.76
CA THR A 2 -19.99 10.55 -18.42
C THR A 2 -20.91 11.25 -17.43
N SER A 3 -21.59 10.50 -16.57
CA SER A 3 -22.47 11.09 -15.56
C SER A 3 -21.65 11.95 -14.59
N SER A 4 -22.29 12.91 -13.93
CA SER A 4 -21.62 13.72 -12.89
C SER A 4 -21.08 12.84 -11.75
N TRP A 5 -21.69 11.67 -11.52
CA TRP A 5 -21.24 10.66 -10.57
C TRP A 5 -19.93 9.98 -10.97
N ASP A 6 -19.79 9.57 -12.23
CA ASP A 6 -18.56 8.93 -12.73
C ASP A 6 -17.35 9.86 -12.56
N ARG A 7 -17.57 11.15 -12.81
CA ARG A 7 -16.55 12.18 -12.62
C ARG A 7 -16.17 12.33 -11.14
N ARG A 8 -17.15 12.34 -10.24
CA ARG A 8 -16.91 12.42 -8.78
C ARG A 8 -16.13 11.21 -8.26
N LEU A 9 -16.50 10.00 -8.68
CA LEU A 9 -15.79 8.78 -8.29
C LEU A 9 -14.36 8.76 -8.81
N THR A 10 -14.15 9.21 -10.04
CA THR A 10 -12.80 9.34 -10.62
C THR A 10 -11.93 10.28 -9.80
N VAL A 11 -12.46 11.46 -9.44
CA VAL A 11 -11.73 12.44 -8.61
C VAL A 11 -11.45 11.87 -7.22
N LEU A 12 -12.46 11.28 -6.57
CA LEU A 12 -12.31 10.71 -5.23
C LEU A 12 -11.23 9.63 -5.21
N ARG A 13 -11.24 8.73 -6.19
CA ARG A 13 -10.24 7.68 -6.30
C ARG A 13 -8.84 8.24 -6.51
N PHE A 14 -8.69 9.23 -7.40
CA PHE A 14 -7.39 9.86 -7.63
C PHE A 14 -6.87 10.51 -6.35
N LEU A 15 -7.74 11.22 -5.61
CA LEU A 15 -7.37 11.84 -4.33
C LEU A 15 -6.96 10.79 -3.29
N ILE A 16 -7.75 9.74 -3.09
CA ILE A 16 -7.47 8.71 -2.06
C ILE A 16 -6.22 7.91 -2.42
N ALA A 17 -6.18 7.31 -3.61
CA ALA A 17 -5.10 6.44 -4.01
C ALA A 17 -3.81 7.22 -4.27
N GLY A 18 -3.92 8.43 -4.83
CA GLY A 18 -2.77 9.33 -5.02
C GLY A 18 -2.19 9.80 -3.68
N TYR A 19 -3.04 10.23 -2.74
CA TYR A 19 -2.60 10.57 -1.38
C TYR A 19 -1.89 9.39 -0.71
N ALA A 20 -2.51 8.21 -0.74
CA ALA A 20 -1.93 7.01 -0.13
C ALA A 20 -0.58 6.65 -0.78
N ALA A 21 -0.46 6.76 -2.11
CA ALA A 21 0.79 6.49 -2.81
C ALA A 21 1.92 7.45 -2.36
N VAL A 22 1.62 8.75 -2.29
CA VAL A 22 2.58 9.77 -1.81
C VAL A 22 2.96 9.49 -0.36
N TRP A 23 1.98 9.21 0.50
CA TRP A 23 2.23 8.87 1.89
C TRP A 23 3.15 7.65 2.03
N CYS A 24 2.92 6.59 1.25
CA CYS A 24 3.77 5.40 1.23
C CYS A 24 5.20 5.73 0.83
N VAL A 25 5.40 6.55 -0.21
CA VAL A 25 6.74 6.95 -0.67
C VAL A 25 7.46 7.79 0.39
N VAL A 26 6.77 8.77 0.98
CA VAL A 26 7.34 9.62 2.04
C VAL A 26 7.73 8.79 3.27
N ARG A 27 6.94 7.75 3.59
CA ARG A 27 7.18 6.90 4.76
C ARG A 27 8.06 5.68 4.48
N ALA A 28 8.44 5.46 3.22
CA ALA A 28 9.25 4.32 2.81
C ALA A 28 10.54 4.16 3.63
N PRO A 29 11.33 5.21 3.94
CA PRO A 29 12.54 5.05 4.76
C PRO A 29 12.23 4.42 6.12
N HIS A 30 11.19 4.91 6.80
CA HIS A 30 10.78 4.40 8.11
C HIS A 30 10.24 2.96 8.03
N LEU A 31 9.59 2.60 6.93
CA LEU A 31 9.14 1.22 6.70
C LEU A 31 10.34 0.30 6.43
N LEU A 32 11.38 0.79 5.75
CA LEU A 32 12.59 0.01 5.48
C LEU A 32 13.50 -0.14 6.70
N ASP A 33 13.46 0.78 7.67
CA ASP A 33 14.14 0.61 8.96
C ASP A 33 13.71 -0.68 9.69
N THR A 34 12.51 -1.20 9.38
CA THR A 34 12.01 -2.45 9.96
C THR A 34 12.74 -3.71 9.44
N VAL A 35 13.49 -3.61 8.35
CA VAL A 35 14.28 -4.72 7.79
C VAL A 35 15.41 -5.12 8.74
N ASP A 36 16.00 -4.15 9.44
CA ASP A 36 17.09 -4.35 10.39
C ASP A 36 16.61 -4.57 11.83
N LEU A 37 15.30 -4.76 12.05
CA LEU A 37 14.79 -5.15 13.37
C LEU A 37 15.37 -6.52 13.75
N ALA A 38 16.30 -6.51 14.70
CA ALA A 38 16.85 -7.73 15.27
C ALA A 38 15.71 -8.66 15.70
N ALA A 39 15.77 -9.94 15.30
CA ALA A 39 14.76 -10.96 15.62
C ALA A 39 14.43 -11.06 17.12
N ARG A 40 15.32 -10.59 18.01
CA ARG A 40 15.12 -10.52 19.46
C ARG A 40 14.06 -9.50 19.92
N ARG A 41 13.64 -8.57 19.05
CA ARG A 41 12.59 -7.56 19.33
C ARG A 41 11.26 -7.91 18.68
N PHE A 42 11.18 -9.01 17.94
CA PHE A 42 9.94 -9.45 17.33
C PHE A 42 9.13 -10.23 18.37
N ASP A 43 8.11 -9.59 18.92
CA ASP A 43 7.08 -10.23 19.73
C ASP A 43 5.78 -10.22 18.91
N PRO A 44 5.25 -11.39 18.49
CA PRO A 44 4.09 -11.46 17.62
C PRO A 44 2.82 -11.09 18.37
N VAL A 45 2.58 -9.78 18.49
CA VAL A 45 1.39 -9.22 19.13
C VAL A 45 0.43 -8.66 18.06
N GLY A 46 -0.88 -8.95 18.21
CA GLY A 46 -1.93 -8.40 17.34
C GLY A 46 -2.30 -9.28 16.14
N PRO A 47 -2.77 -8.72 15.01
CA PRO A 47 -3.26 -9.49 13.87
C PRO A 47 -2.23 -10.46 13.24
N LEU A 48 -0.95 -10.23 13.48
CA LEU A 48 0.17 -11.04 13.00
C LEU A 48 0.68 -12.02 14.08
N TRP A 49 -0.13 -12.34 15.09
CA TRP A 49 0.24 -13.22 16.20
C TRP A 49 0.77 -14.61 15.78
N PHE A 50 0.38 -15.08 14.61
CA PHE A 50 0.76 -16.40 14.08
C PHE A 50 2.15 -16.40 13.41
N LEU A 51 2.80 -15.23 13.28
CA LEU A 51 4.17 -15.18 12.77
C LEU A 51 5.14 -15.66 13.85
N GLY A 52 5.93 -16.69 13.55
CA GLY A 52 7.00 -17.16 14.44
C GLY A 52 8.30 -16.35 14.34
N SER A 53 8.40 -15.46 13.34
CA SER A 53 9.57 -14.64 13.07
C SER A 53 9.16 -13.38 12.30
N PRO A 54 9.99 -12.32 12.27
CA PRO A 54 9.74 -11.19 11.38
C PRO A 54 9.69 -11.65 9.91
N LEU A 55 9.00 -10.87 9.06
CA LEU A 55 9.00 -11.13 7.62
C LEU A 55 10.43 -11.04 7.08
N PRO A 56 10.77 -11.83 6.05
CA PRO A 56 12.04 -11.68 5.36
C PRO A 56 12.17 -10.26 4.77
N GLY A 57 13.34 -9.65 4.90
CA GLY A 57 13.60 -8.28 4.42
C GLY A 57 13.24 -8.08 2.94
N ALA A 58 13.48 -9.09 2.09
CA ALA A 58 13.10 -9.06 0.68
C ALA A 58 11.57 -8.90 0.47
N VAL A 59 10.75 -9.52 1.34
CA VAL A 59 9.30 -9.39 1.28
C VAL A 59 8.86 -8.00 1.72
N VAL A 60 9.49 -7.45 2.78
CA VAL A 60 9.22 -6.07 3.24
C VAL A 60 9.56 -5.06 2.15
N VAL A 61 10.75 -5.14 1.55
CA VAL A 61 11.17 -4.29 0.43
C VAL A 61 10.19 -4.42 -0.74
N GLY A 62 9.82 -5.67 -1.09
CA GLY A 62 8.84 -5.93 -2.14
C GLY A 62 7.50 -5.24 -1.87
N LEU A 63 6.97 -5.31 -0.65
CA LEU A 63 5.73 -4.65 -0.26
C LEU A 63 5.84 -3.12 -0.28
N VAL A 64 6.96 -2.57 0.20
CA VAL A 64 7.22 -1.12 0.21
C VAL A 64 7.23 -0.54 -1.21
N VAL A 65 7.77 -1.29 -2.19
CA VAL A 65 7.80 -0.86 -3.60
C VAL A 65 6.46 -1.14 -4.30
N ALA A 66 5.88 -2.32 -4.11
CA ALA A 66 4.67 -2.73 -4.82
C ALA A 66 3.45 -1.89 -4.42
N THR A 67 3.32 -1.53 -3.13
CA THR A 67 2.16 -0.79 -2.62
C THR A 67 1.94 0.56 -3.31
N PRO A 68 2.90 1.50 -3.36
CA PRO A 68 2.71 2.77 -4.05
C PRO A 68 2.51 2.58 -5.57
N ALA A 69 3.18 1.60 -6.20
CA ALA A 69 2.99 1.31 -7.62
C ALA A 69 1.55 0.86 -7.93
N LEU A 70 0.99 -0.02 -7.09
CA LEU A 70 -0.40 -0.47 -7.22
C LEU A 70 -1.39 0.67 -6.93
N LEU A 71 -1.12 1.51 -5.93
CA LEU A 71 -1.94 2.69 -5.63
C LEU A 71 -1.95 3.69 -6.79
N LEU A 72 -0.82 3.92 -7.45
CA LEU A 72 -0.77 4.73 -8.68
C LEU A 72 -1.57 4.10 -9.81
N ALA A 73 -1.52 2.78 -9.98
CA ALA A 73 -2.33 2.08 -10.98
C ALA A 73 -3.84 2.21 -10.68
N VAL A 74 -4.23 2.14 -9.40
CA VAL A 74 -5.61 2.39 -8.94
C VAL A 74 -6.01 3.83 -9.24
N ALA A 75 -5.17 4.82 -8.91
CA ALA A 75 -5.43 6.23 -9.21
C ALA A 75 -5.62 6.45 -10.72
N ALA A 76 -4.84 5.76 -11.55
CA ALA A 76 -4.81 5.92 -13.00
C ALA A 76 -5.99 5.31 -13.76
N GLY A 77 -6.85 4.49 -13.16
CA GLY A 77 -7.87 3.79 -13.98
C GLY A 77 -7.68 2.30 -14.12
N TRP A 78 -6.55 1.74 -13.69
CA TRP A 78 -6.17 0.43 -14.17
C TRP A 78 -7.11 -0.64 -13.65
N ARG A 79 -7.61 -1.48 -14.57
CA ARG A 79 -8.51 -2.59 -14.29
C ARG A 79 -9.76 -2.23 -13.46
N LEU A 80 -10.30 -1.01 -13.65
CA LEU A 80 -11.54 -0.57 -13.02
C LEU A 80 -12.71 -1.56 -13.16
N ARG A 81 -12.80 -2.28 -14.28
CA ARG A 81 -13.83 -3.30 -14.50
C ARG A 81 -13.77 -4.50 -13.54
N LEU A 82 -12.65 -4.69 -12.85
CA LEU A 82 -12.46 -5.76 -11.86
C LEU A 82 -12.65 -5.28 -10.42
N THR A 83 -12.49 -3.98 -10.17
CA THR A 83 -12.42 -3.41 -8.82
C THR A 83 -13.54 -2.41 -8.52
N ALA A 84 -14.26 -1.96 -9.54
CA ALA A 84 -15.45 -1.14 -9.44
C ALA A 84 -16.64 -1.88 -10.09
N PRO A 85 -17.86 -1.72 -9.55
CA PRO A 85 -19.08 -2.27 -10.13
C PRO A 85 -19.44 -1.64 -11.48
#